data_AF-A0A7Y3WHU5-F1
#
_entry.id   AF-A0A7Y3WHU5-F1
#
_cell.length_a   1.000
_cell.length_b   1.000
_cell.length_c   1.000
_cell.angle_alpha   90.00
_cell.angle_beta   90.00
_cell.angle_gamma   90.00
#
_symmetry.space_group_name_H-M   'P 1'
#
loop_
_entity.id
_entity.type
_entity.pdbx_description
1 polymer ?
#
loop_
_entity_poly.entity_id
_entity_poly.type
_entity_poly.pdbx_seq_one_letter_code
_entity_poly.pdbx_strand_id
1 'polypeptide(L)'
;MANGAPESEEQHGSPELSSDAVFARDVLLSHFLTALWIKVEYLAELVENGSSAHKILVTVRRGIAEFKDERRLHYHERLNSAWTNAFRLELLLALAEPPKRLLPELQARLAQADEEKVAGASRLRGILQQMTASQDQTHPPVIDADERESRLRSLLVDIIQGIQWQLTRKYAFRNLQREATRKIIYAAAASFALFLLPYIAIFFVYWKHDGSLNEIRNWIGLPLLTALAAGLFGAYFSRLLYLQKNWSLLEYDELAAAGQLASLILRGIIGICGSAIVFFFLHAEIITGSFVPDFSKMTFVSRIPPDHLPATFLIGKDLSLLIVWSFIAGFSERLVPSILGRTEASLDSSPKPPNQLNGH
;
A
#
# COMPACT_ATOMS: atom_id res chain seq x y z
N MET A 1 21.72 -56.13 26.81
CA MET A 1 20.25 -55.99 26.87
C MET A 1 19.95 -54.88 27.86
N ALA A 2 19.82 -53.65 27.37
CA ALA A 2 19.42 -52.51 28.17
C ALA A 2 17.95 -52.22 27.82
N ASN A 3 17.04 -52.52 28.74
CA ASN A 3 15.64 -52.11 28.66
C ASN A 3 15.59 -50.59 28.88
N GLY A 4 15.56 -49.83 27.78
CA GLY A 4 15.15 -48.43 27.82
C GLY A 4 13.66 -48.38 28.09
N ALA A 5 13.28 -47.97 29.30
CA ALA A 5 11.89 -47.68 29.62
C ALA A 5 11.38 -46.53 28.73
N PRO A 6 10.14 -46.57 28.23
CA PRO A 6 9.54 -45.45 27.52
C PRO A 6 9.43 -44.27 28.50
N GLU A 7 10.09 -43.16 28.19
CA GLU A 7 9.89 -41.90 28.90
C GLU A 7 8.40 -41.54 28.80
N SER A 8 7.74 -41.48 29.95
CA SER A 8 6.34 -41.14 30.10
C SER A 8 6.09 -39.70 29.62
N GLU A 9 5.54 -39.58 28.42
CA GLU A 9 5.17 -38.35 27.67
C GLU A 9 3.97 -37.59 28.27
N GLU A 10 3.69 -37.70 29.58
CA GLU A 10 2.39 -37.34 30.17
C GLU A 10 2.34 -36.03 30.97
N GLN A 11 3.34 -35.15 30.87
CA GLN A 11 3.24 -33.79 31.44
C GLN A 11 3.62 -32.73 30.39
N HIS A 12 2.69 -32.46 29.47
CA HIS A 12 2.77 -31.31 28.58
C HIS A 12 1.74 -30.26 29.00
N GLY A 13 2.13 -29.45 29.99
CA GLY A 13 1.55 -28.12 30.12
C GLY A 13 1.77 -27.34 28.82
N SER A 14 0.85 -26.43 28.50
CA SER A 14 0.96 -25.60 27.29
C SER A 14 2.38 -25.02 27.19
N PRO A 15 3.03 -25.06 26.01
CA PRO A 15 4.38 -24.54 25.87
C PRO A 15 4.38 -23.09 26.34
N GLU A 16 5.18 -22.79 27.37
CA GLU A 16 5.42 -21.41 27.81
C GLU A 16 6.14 -20.71 26.65
N LEU A 17 5.35 -20.05 25.79
CA LEU A 17 5.85 -19.21 24.73
C LEU A 17 6.71 -18.11 25.38
N SER A 18 8.02 -18.17 25.13
CA SER A 18 8.98 -17.24 25.72
C SER A 18 8.54 -15.78 25.55
N SER A 19 8.42 -15.04 26.66
CA SER A 19 7.99 -13.63 26.69
C SER A 19 8.93 -12.69 25.94
N ASP A 20 10.18 -13.10 25.69
CA ASP A 20 11.21 -12.29 25.04
C ASP A 20 11.23 -12.40 23.50
N ALA A 21 10.40 -13.26 22.93
CA ALA A 21 10.46 -13.54 21.50
C ALA A 21 9.58 -12.60 20.66
N VAL A 22 9.89 -12.44 19.37
CA VAL A 22 9.19 -11.51 18.45
C VAL A 22 7.68 -11.74 18.41
N PHE A 23 7.21 -12.97 18.61
CA PHE A 23 5.79 -13.30 18.68
C PHE A 23 5.06 -12.70 19.90
N ALA A 24 5.76 -12.36 20.99
CA ALA A 24 5.14 -11.62 22.11
C ALA A 24 4.74 -10.19 21.72
N ARG A 25 5.35 -9.63 20.66
CA ARG A 25 5.02 -8.30 20.14
C ARG A 25 4.03 -8.33 18.98
N ASP A 26 3.93 -9.44 18.26
CA ASP A 26 2.94 -9.63 17.20
C ASP A 26 1.76 -10.47 17.70
N VAL A 27 0.70 -9.76 18.11
CA VAL A 27 -0.55 -10.36 18.61
C VAL A 27 -1.15 -11.34 17.60
N LEU A 28 -1.00 -11.09 16.30
CA LEU A 28 -1.57 -11.96 15.27
C LEU A 28 -0.79 -13.27 15.16
N LEU A 29 0.54 -13.21 15.21
CA LEU A 29 1.39 -14.39 15.18
C LEU A 29 1.15 -15.26 16.42
N SER A 30 1.06 -14.63 17.60
CA SER A 30 0.74 -15.34 18.84
C SER A 30 -0.62 -16.04 18.73
N HIS A 31 -1.67 -15.34 18.31
CA HIS A 31 -2.99 -15.93 18.13
C HIS A 31 -2.98 -17.07 17.09
N PHE A 32 -2.24 -16.91 15.99
CA PHE A 32 -2.11 -17.93 14.96
C PHE A 32 -1.42 -19.20 15.47
N LEU A 33 -0.31 -19.06 16.22
CA LEU A 33 0.37 -20.19 16.85
C LEU A 33 -0.50 -20.90 17.89
N THR A 34 -1.27 -20.15 18.69
CA THR A 34 -2.24 -20.73 19.62
C THR A 34 -3.34 -21.49 18.88
N ALA A 35 -3.87 -20.94 17.78
CA ALA A 35 -4.86 -21.64 16.96
C ALA A 35 -4.30 -22.93 16.33
N LEU A 36 -3.04 -22.91 15.87
CA LEU A 36 -2.36 -24.10 15.38
C LEU A 36 -2.18 -25.14 16.49
N TRP A 37 -1.77 -24.72 17.68
CA TRP A 37 -1.63 -25.62 18.83
C TRP A 37 -2.95 -26.33 19.15
N ILE A 38 -4.05 -25.57 19.28
CA ILE A 38 -5.38 -26.14 19.54
C ILE A 38 -5.78 -27.13 18.45
N LYS A 39 -5.50 -26.80 17.18
CA LYS A 39 -5.79 -27.69 16.06
C LYS A 39 -4.94 -28.97 16.11
N VAL A 40 -3.68 -28.89 16.51
CA VAL A 40 -2.80 -30.07 16.71
C VAL A 40 -3.36 -30.99 17.78
N GLU A 41 -3.76 -30.45 18.94
CA GLU A 41 -4.35 -31.24 20.03
C GLU A 41 -5.64 -31.92 19.59
N TYR A 42 -6.53 -31.19 18.92
CA TYR A 42 -7.77 -31.75 18.37
C TYR A 42 -7.50 -32.87 17.35
N LEU A 43 -6.51 -32.71 16.48
CA LEU A 43 -6.17 -33.73 15.48
C LEU A 43 -5.49 -34.96 16.09
N ALA A 44 -4.74 -34.79 17.19
CA ALA A 44 -4.09 -35.89 17.88
C ALA A 44 -5.11 -36.89 18.45
N GLU A 45 -6.29 -36.43 18.87
CA GLU A 45 -7.38 -37.31 19.34
C GLU A 45 -8.02 -38.14 18.21
N LEU A 46 -7.93 -37.69 16.96
CA LEU A 46 -8.59 -38.31 15.81
C LEU A 46 -7.69 -39.25 15.00
N VAL A 47 -6.38 -39.19 15.22
CA VAL A 47 -5.38 -39.90 14.41
C VAL A 47 -4.83 -41.09 15.19
N GLU A 48 -4.75 -42.25 14.54
CA GLU A 48 -4.21 -43.46 15.16
C GLU A 48 -2.72 -43.31 15.53
N ASN A 49 -2.38 -43.75 16.74
CA ASN A 49 -1.01 -43.74 17.26
C ASN A 49 -0.08 -44.57 16.35
N GLY A 50 1.06 -43.97 15.97
CA GLY A 50 2.06 -44.61 15.10
C GLY A 50 1.83 -44.43 13.59
N SER A 51 0.69 -43.88 13.16
CA SER A 51 0.44 -43.51 11.77
C SER A 51 1.41 -42.44 11.25
N SER A 52 1.52 -42.29 9.92
CA SER A 52 2.31 -41.22 9.31
C SER A 52 1.81 -39.83 9.74
N ALA A 53 0.49 -39.65 9.82
CA ALA A 53 -0.15 -38.43 10.30
C ALA A 53 0.25 -38.14 11.76
N HIS A 54 0.28 -39.15 12.63
CA HIS A 54 0.71 -38.98 14.02
C HIS A 54 2.17 -38.47 14.10
N LYS A 55 3.09 -39.01 13.29
CA LYS A 55 4.48 -38.53 13.22
C LYS A 55 4.59 -37.08 12.75
N ILE A 56 3.71 -36.66 11.84
CA ILE A 56 3.63 -35.26 11.40
C ILE A 56 3.13 -34.38 12.54
N LEU A 57 2.09 -34.80 13.28
CA LEU A 57 1.58 -34.06 14.44
C LEU A 57 2.64 -33.88 15.53
N VAL A 58 3.42 -34.92 15.86
CA VAL A 58 4.56 -34.82 16.79
C VAL A 58 5.59 -33.81 16.28
N THR A 59 5.88 -33.82 14.97
CA THR A 59 6.80 -32.86 14.35
C THR A 59 6.28 -31.44 14.43
N VAL A 60 5.00 -31.21 14.19
CA VAL A 60 4.35 -29.89 14.30
C VAL A 60 4.33 -29.42 15.75
N ARG A 61 3.94 -30.29 16.70
CA ARG A 61 3.93 -29.99 18.14
C ARG A 61 5.32 -29.57 18.62
N ARG A 62 6.36 -30.32 18.27
CA ARG A 62 7.75 -29.96 18.55
C ARG A 62 8.13 -28.64 17.87
N GLY A 63 7.75 -28.43 16.61
CA GLY A 63 8.02 -27.18 15.89
C GLY A 63 7.37 -25.94 16.53
N ILE A 64 6.18 -26.08 17.14
CA ILE A 64 5.53 -25.01 17.91
C ILE A 64 6.24 -24.80 19.26
N ALA A 65 6.61 -25.87 19.97
CA ALA A 65 7.31 -25.78 21.25
C ALA A 65 8.73 -25.20 21.12
N GLU A 66 9.44 -25.56 20.05
CA GLU A 66 10.78 -25.09 19.73
C GLU A 66 10.77 -23.81 18.88
N PHE A 67 9.60 -23.17 18.71
CA PHE A 67 9.45 -22.01 17.85
C PHE A 67 10.33 -20.85 18.36
N LYS A 68 11.52 -20.73 17.77
CA LYS A 68 12.54 -19.75 18.13
C LYS A 68 12.68 -18.73 17.02
N ASP A 69 12.75 -17.47 17.42
CA ASP A 69 13.10 -16.38 16.52
C ASP A 69 14.61 -16.35 16.27
N GLU A 70 15.00 -16.13 15.01
CA GLU A 70 16.39 -15.98 14.60
C GLU A 70 16.94 -14.63 15.05
N ARG A 71 17.47 -14.57 16.29
CA ARG A 71 17.95 -13.33 16.93
C ARG A 71 18.99 -12.54 16.12
N ARG A 72 19.63 -13.15 15.12
CA ARG A 72 20.66 -12.54 14.26
C ARG A 72 20.10 -11.61 13.18
N LEU A 73 18.82 -11.73 12.82
CA LEU A 73 18.22 -10.95 11.74
C LEU A 73 17.66 -9.60 12.22
N HIS A 74 17.45 -8.66 11.30
CA HIS A 74 16.73 -7.42 11.61
C HIS A 74 15.26 -7.72 11.95
N TYR A 75 14.61 -6.83 12.72
CA TYR A 75 13.24 -7.06 13.22
C TYR A 75 12.23 -7.51 12.16
N HIS A 76 12.23 -6.89 10.97
CA HIS A 76 11.31 -7.25 9.89
C HIS A 76 11.64 -8.60 9.24
N GLU A 77 12.92 -8.92 9.09
CA GLU A 77 13.38 -10.21 8.56
C GLU A 77 13.06 -11.35 9.54
N ARG A 78 13.26 -11.11 10.84
CA ARG A 78 12.83 -11.99 11.93
C ARG A 78 11.34 -12.28 11.87
N LEU A 79 10.54 -11.22 11.76
CA LEU A 79 9.09 -11.35 11.70
C LEU A 79 8.65 -12.18 10.45
N ASN A 80 9.24 -11.90 9.30
CA ASN A 80 8.96 -12.65 8.06
C ASN A 80 9.39 -14.12 8.17
N SER A 81 10.55 -14.39 8.76
CA SER A 81 11.04 -15.75 9.02
C SER A 81 10.11 -16.51 9.97
N ALA A 82 9.68 -15.86 11.05
CA ALA A 82 8.72 -16.44 12.00
C ALA A 82 7.38 -16.78 11.32
N TRP A 83 6.78 -15.85 10.57
CA TRP A 83 5.55 -16.13 9.82
C TRP A 83 5.74 -17.26 8.80
N THR A 84 6.87 -17.31 8.10
CA THR A 84 7.20 -18.39 7.16
C THR A 84 7.26 -19.76 7.86
N ASN A 85 7.88 -19.81 9.04
CA ASN A 85 7.93 -21.04 9.84
C ASN A 85 6.54 -21.45 10.34
N ALA A 86 5.73 -20.50 10.82
CA ALA A 86 4.37 -20.77 11.27
C ALA A 86 3.49 -21.31 10.11
N PHE A 87 3.63 -20.73 8.92
CA PHE A 87 2.96 -21.21 7.72
C PHE A 87 3.42 -22.60 7.29
N ARG A 88 4.72 -22.90 7.39
CA ARG A 88 5.23 -24.24 7.16
C ARG A 88 4.59 -25.27 8.11
N LEU A 89 4.41 -24.92 9.38
CA LEU A 89 3.73 -25.77 10.36
C LEU A 89 2.26 -25.99 10.01
N GLU A 90 1.55 -24.96 9.54
CA GLU A 90 0.16 -25.09 9.06
C GLU A 90 0.06 -26.02 7.84
N LEU A 91 1.01 -25.93 6.90
CA LEU A 91 1.05 -26.80 5.73
C LEU A 91 1.31 -28.27 6.11
N LEU A 92 2.22 -28.51 7.07
CA LEU A 92 2.41 -29.85 7.62
C LEU A 92 1.15 -30.37 8.30
N LEU A 93 0.45 -29.51 9.04
CA LEU A 93 -0.81 -29.88 9.69
C LEU A 93 -1.89 -30.27 8.69
N ALA A 94 -1.97 -29.59 7.54
CA ALA A 94 -2.89 -29.95 6.45
C ALA A 94 -2.60 -31.35 5.89
N LEU A 95 -1.34 -31.78 5.86
CA LEU A 95 -0.94 -33.14 5.46
C LEU A 95 -1.30 -34.21 6.50
N ALA A 96 -1.55 -33.83 7.75
CA ALA A 96 -1.96 -34.74 8.82
C ALA A 96 -3.49 -34.82 9.02
N GLU A 97 -4.27 -33.99 8.32
CA GLU A 97 -5.73 -33.91 8.48
C GLU A 97 -6.40 -35.25 8.14
N PRO A 98 -7.31 -35.81 8.96
CA PRO A 98 -7.93 -37.11 8.68
C PRO A 98 -8.89 -37.05 7.48
N PRO A 99 -9.04 -38.13 6.70
CA PRO A 99 -9.82 -38.13 5.46
C PRO A 99 -11.28 -37.71 5.66
N LYS A 100 -11.89 -38.06 6.79
CA LYS A 100 -13.27 -37.68 7.15
C LYS A 100 -13.47 -36.16 7.29
N ARG A 101 -12.41 -35.40 7.59
CA ARG A 101 -12.46 -33.96 7.85
C ARG A 101 -11.91 -33.11 6.69
N LEU A 102 -11.23 -33.72 5.72
CA LEU A 102 -10.66 -33.01 4.57
C LEU A 102 -11.70 -32.15 3.83
N LEU A 103 -12.88 -32.69 3.57
CA LEU A 103 -13.90 -31.99 2.78
C LEU A 103 -14.52 -30.79 3.53
N PRO A 104 -14.97 -30.92 4.80
CA PRO A 104 -15.36 -29.76 5.61
C PRO A 104 -14.26 -28.69 5.74
N GLU A 105 -13.01 -29.10 5.97
CA GLU A 105 -11.89 -28.17 6.09
C GLU A 105 -11.62 -27.45 4.75
N LEU A 106 -11.65 -28.16 3.62
CA LEU A 106 -11.53 -27.57 2.28
C LEU A 106 -12.62 -26.53 2.02
N GLN A 107 -13.87 -26.82 2.38
CA GLN A 107 -14.98 -25.89 2.24
C GLN A 107 -14.79 -24.64 3.11
N ALA A 108 -14.36 -24.82 4.37
CA ALA A 108 -14.07 -23.70 5.27
C ALA A 108 -12.93 -22.83 4.75
N ARG A 109 -11.85 -23.43 4.26
CA ARG A 109 -10.71 -22.69 3.68
C ARG A 109 -11.06 -22.03 2.35
N LEU A 110 -11.92 -22.63 1.53
CA LEU A 110 -12.46 -21.97 0.33
C LEU A 110 -13.34 -20.77 0.66
N ALA A 111 -14.17 -20.86 1.69
CA ALA A 111 -14.95 -19.71 2.17
C ALA A 111 -14.03 -18.58 2.65
N GLN A 112 -12.97 -18.92 3.40
CA GLN A 112 -11.94 -17.97 3.82
C GLN A 112 -11.19 -17.36 2.60
N ALA A 113 -10.89 -18.18 1.59
CA ALA A 113 -10.23 -17.72 0.37
C ALA A 113 -11.09 -16.73 -0.43
N ASP A 114 -12.41 -16.93 -0.46
CA ASP A 114 -13.35 -15.99 -1.06
C ASP A 114 -13.42 -14.67 -0.29
N GLU A 115 -13.47 -14.74 1.05
CA GLU A 115 -13.51 -13.56 1.92
C GLU A 115 -12.26 -12.70 1.73
N GLU A 116 -11.08 -13.32 1.63
CA GLU A 116 -9.81 -12.64 1.35
C GLU A 116 -9.58 -12.37 -0.15
N LYS A 117 -10.54 -12.71 -1.02
CA LYS A 117 -10.50 -12.49 -2.48
C LYS A 117 -9.25 -13.10 -3.14
N VAL A 118 -8.90 -14.31 -2.75
CA VAL A 118 -7.76 -15.04 -3.32
C VAL A 118 -7.98 -15.28 -4.82
N ALA A 119 -7.02 -14.86 -5.62
CA ALA A 119 -7.03 -15.12 -7.06
C ALA A 119 -7.09 -16.63 -7.33
N GLY A 120 -8.12 -17.07 -8.05
CA GLY A 120 -8.32 -18.49 -8.37
C GLY A 120 -9.21 -19.26 -7.39
N ALA A 121 -9.76 -18.63 -6.33
CA ALA A 121 -10.70 -19.30 -5.42
C ALA A 121 -11.89 -19.93 -6.17
N SER A 122 -12.46 -19.23 -7.16
CA SER A 122 -13.53 -19.75 -8.02
C SER A 122 -13.10 -20.99 -8.83
N ARG A 123 -11.85 -21.01 -9.30
CA ARG A 123 -11.29 -22.17 -10.03
C ARG A 123 -11.13 -23.36 -9.10
N LEU A 124 -10.58 -23.14 -7.91
CA LEU A 124 -10.39 -24.19 -6.89
C LEU A 124 -11.73 -24.76 -6.42
N ARG A 125 -12.77 -23.91 -6.30
CA ARG A 125 -14.14 -24.35 -6.05
C ARG A 125 -14.66 -25.26 -7.16
N GLY A 126 -14.44 -24.88 -8.42
CA GLY A 126 -14.85 -25.71 -9.57
C GLY A 126 -14.17 -27.09 -9.54
N ILE A 127 -12.88 -27.15 -9.19
CA ILE A 127 -12.15 -28.41 -9.03
C ILE A 127 -12.74 -29.25 -7.89
N LEU A 128 -13.03 -28.65 -6.73
CA LEU A 128 -13.65 -29.35 -5.60
C LEU A 128 -15.05 -29.88 -5.96
N GLN A 129 -15.86 -29.10 -6.69
CA GLN A 129 -17.17 -29.52 -7.16
C GLN A 129 -17.10 -30.69 -8.14
N GLN A 130 -16.11 -30.70 -9.04
CA GLN A 130 -15.88 -31.83 -9.95
C GLN A 130 -15.49 -33.12 -9.19
N MET A 131 -14.63 -33.00 -8.18
CA MET A 131 -14.22 -34.14 -7.35
C MET A 131 -15.36 -34.71 -6.49
N THR A 132 -16.25 -33.85 -6.02
CA THR A 132 -17.41 -34.24 -5.18
C THR A 132 -18.59 -34.76 -6.01
N ALA A 133 -18.89 -34.16 -7.16
CA ALA A 133 -19.97 -34.62 -8.04
C ALA A 133 -19.73 -36.02 -8.63
N SER A 134 -18.46 -36.43 -8.74
CA SER A 134 -18.08 -37.79 -9.17
C SER A 134 -18.45 -38.88 -8.13
N GLN A 135 -18.92 -38.49 -6.94
CA GLN A 135 -19.31 -39.41 -5.87
C GLN A 135 -20.78 -39.86 -5.97
N ASP A 136 -21.66 -39.06 -6.58
CA ASP A 136 -23.12 -39.32 -6.62
C ASP A 136 -23.56 -40.18 -7.81
N GLN A 137 -22.66 -40.44 -8.77
CA GLN A 137 -22.97 -41.32 -9.91
C GLN A 137 -22.78 -42.78 -9.52
N THR A 138 -23.85 -43.57 -9.67
CA THR A 138 -24.02 -45.00 -9.35
C THR A 138 -23.04 -46.00 -10.00
N HIS A 139 -21.93 -45.53 -10.55
CA HIS A 139 -20.86 -46.39 -11.05
C HIS A 139 -19.70 -46.41 -10.04
N PRO A 140 -19.11 -47.58 -9.73
CA PRO A 140 -17.97 -47.66 -8.83
C PRO A 140 -16.85 -46.75 -9.38
N PRO A 141 -16.30 -45.83 -8.57
CA PRO A 141 -15.26 -44.95 -9.04
C PRO A 141 -14.03 -45.77 -9.42
N VAL A 142 -13.54 -45.58 -10.65
CA VAL A 142 -12.30 -46.20 -11.17
C VAL A 142 -11.05 -45.64 -10.46
N ILE A 143 -11.20 -44.52 -9.73
CA ILE A 143 -10.12 -43.85 -9.02
C ILE A 143 -9.99 -44.46 -7.62
N ASP A 144 -8.79 -44.93 -7.31
CA ASP A 144 -8.41 -45.46 -6.01
C ASP A 144 -8.71 -44.45 -4.88
N ALA A 145 -9.18 -44.93 -3.73
CA ALA A 145 -9.55 -44.09 -2.60
C ALA A 145 -8.35 -43.25 -2.13
N ASP A 146 -7.16 -43.85 -2.16
CA ASP A 146 -5.89 -43.23 -1.79
C ASP A 146 -5.50 -42.11 -2.77
N GLU A 147 -5.74 -42.30 -4.06
CA GLU A 147 -5.46 -41.27 -5.08
C GLU A 147 -6.37 -40.05 -4.90
N ARG A 148 -7.65 -40.29 -4.59
CA ARG A 148 -8.60 -39.21 -4.28
C ARG A 148 -8.17 -38.43 -3.04
N GLU A 149 -7.79 -39.12 -1.97
CA GLU A 149 -7.34 -38.47 -0.75
C GLU A 149 -6.11 -37.59 -1.01
N SER A 150 -5.13 -38.12 -1.76
CA SER A 150 -3.94 -37.37 -2.17
C SER A 150 -4.29 -36.08 -2.93
N ARG A 151 -5.23 -36.13 -3.88
CA ARG A 151 -5.71 -34.96 -4.63
C ARG A 151 -6.44 -33.94 -3.76
N LEU A 152 -7.21 -34.39 -2.76
CA LEU A 152 -7.87 -33.47 -1.82
C LEU A 152 -6.85 -32.78 -0.90
N ARG A 153 -5.83 -33.51 -0.44
CA ARG A 153 -4.73 -32.96 0.35
C ARG A 153 -3.92 -31.93 -0.45
N SER A 154 -3.60 -32.23 -1.72
CA SER A 154 -2.90 -31.27 -2.58
C SER A 154 -3.73 -30.00 -2.78
N LEU A 155 -5.04 -30.14 -3.01
CA LEU A 155 -5.94 -28.99 -3.15
C LEU A 155 -5.98 -28.14 -1.87
N LEU A 156 -5.98 -28.77 -0.69
CA LEU A 156 -5.97 -28.06 0.58
C LEU A 156 -4.68 -27.25 0.77
N VAL A 157 -3.54 -27.84 0.42
CA VAL A 157 -2.23 -27.16 0.42
C VAL A 157 -2.26 -25.97 -0.52
N ASP A 158 -2.77 -26.12 -1.75
CA ASP A 158 -2.86 -25.04 -2.73
C ASP A 158 -3.74 -23.87 -2.23
N ILE A 159 -4.88 -24.17 -1.60
CA ILE A 159 -5.77 -23.15 -1.02
C ILE A 159 -5.06 -22.41 0.11
N ILE A 160 -4.44 -23.13 1.04
CA ILE A 160 -3.73 -22.52 2.18
C ILE A 160 -2.59 -21.63 1.68
N GLN A 161 -1.79 -22.11 0.73
CA GLN A 161 -0.72 -21.31 0.12
C GLN A 161 -1.27 -20.04 -0.55
N GLY A 162 -2.39 -20.15 -1.27
CA GLY A 162 -3.06 -19.00 -1.90
C GLY A 162 -3.52 -17.95 -0.88
N ILE A 163 -4.13 -18.38 0.23
CA ILE A 163 -4.54 -17.50 1.33
C ILE A 163 -3.32 -16.82 1.96
N GLN A 164 -2.30 -17.60 2.31
CA GLN A 164 -1.08 -17.10 2.95
C GLN A 164 -0.35 -16.09 2.06
N TRP A 165 -0.25 -16.35 0.75
CA TRP A 165 0.34 -15.41 -0.20
C TRP A 165 -0.42 -14.08 -0.23
N GLN A 166 -1.76 -14.11 -0.26
CA GLN A 166 -2.56 -12.89 -0.24
C GLN A 166 -2.43 -12.11 1.07
N LEU A 167 -2.44 -12.79 2.22
CA LEU A 167 -2.22 -12.15 3.51
C LEU A 167 -0.82 -11.51 3.58
N THR A 168 0.21 -12.24 3.18
CA THR A 168 1.60 -11.75 3.13
C THR A 168 1.71 -10.54 2.22
N ARG A 169 1.10 -10.59 1.02
CA ARG A 169 1.04 -9.45 0.09
C ARG A 169 0.38 -8.24 0.74
N LYS A 170 -0.77 -8.41 1.40
CA LYS A 170 -1.52 -7.35 2.10
C LYS A 170 -0.70 -6.70 3.21
N TYR A 171 0.02 -7.48 4.01
CA TYR A 171 0.89 -6.96 5.08
C TYR A 171 2.15 -6.28 4.56
N ALA A 172 2.86 -6.90 3.62
CA ALA A 172 4.04 -6.32 2.99
C ALA A 172 3.70 -4.98 2.31
N PHE A 173 2.55 -4.94 1.61
CA PHE A 173 2.06 -3.75 0.93
C PHE A 173 1.78 -2.61 1.91
N ARG A 174 1.10 -2.86 3.04
CA ARG A 174 0.81 -1.83 4.05
C ARG A 174 2.07 -1.14 4.58
N ASN A 175 3.16 -1.87 4.77
CA ASN A 175 4.41 -1.29 5.26
C ASN A 175 5.08 -0.43 4.19
N LEU A 176 5.19 -0.94 2.96
CA LEU A 176 5.71 -0.17 1.82
C LEU A 176 4.88 1.08 1.56
N GLN A 177 3.55 0.97 1.68
CA GLN A 177 2.63 2.11 1.57
C GLN A 177 2.90 3.18 2.62
N ARG A 178 3.05 2.80 3.89
CA ARG A 178 3.35 3.75 4.97
C ARG A 178 4.68 4.45 4.71
N GLU A 179 5.69 3.71 4.27
CA GLU A 179 7.00 4.28 3.97
C GLU A 179 6.96 5.24 2.77
N ALA A 180 6.33 4.84 1.66
CA ALA A 180 6.17 5.68 0.48
C ALA A 180 5.35 6.94 0.79
N THR A 181 4.24 6.79 1.52
CA THR A 181 3.40 7.91 1.95
C THR A 181 4.19 8.88 2.83
N ARG A 182 4.97 8.36 3.78
CA ARG A 182 5.81 9.19 4.66
C ARG A 182 6.87 9.96 3.87
N LYS A 183 7.54 9.33 2.90
CA LYS A 183 8.50 10.01 2.01
C LYS A 183 7.85 11.13 1.22
N ILE A 184 6.67 10.90 0.64
CA ILE A 184 5.92 11.92 -0.10
C ILE A 184 5.47 13.05 0.82
N ILE A 185 5.00 12.75 2.04
CA ILE A 185 4.62 13.76 3.04
C ILE A 185 5.83 14.62 3.41
N TYR A 186 7.00 14.03 3.67
CA TYR A 186 8.21 14.80 3.96
C TYR A 186 8.64 15.67 2.77
N ALA A 187 8.53 15.17 1.54
CA ALA A 187 8.83 15.95 0.35
C ALA A 187 7.86 17.12 0.16
N ALA A 188 6.56 16.87 0.36
CA ALA A 188 5.54 17.91 0.33
C ALA A 188 5.78 18.96 1.43
N ALA A 189 6.05 18.53 2.66
CA ALA A 189 6.36 19.41 3.78
C ALA A 189 7.64 20.21 3.53
N ALA A 190 8.70 19.60 3.01
CA ALA A 190 9.94 20.28 2.65
C ALA A 190 9.71 21.31 1.53
N SER A 191 8.92 20.98 0.51
CA SER A 191 8.58 21.94 -0.55
C SER A 191 7.71 23.09 -0.04
N PHE A 192 6.80 22.82 0.90
CA PHE A 192 5.99 23.85 1.56
C PHE A 192 6.85 24.76 2.44
N ALA A 193 7.80 24.19 3.19
CA ALA A 193 8.76 24.97 3.97
C ALA A 193 9.64 25.84 3.06
N LEU A 194 10.13 25.29 1.93
CA LEU A 194 10.89 26.03 0.92
C LEU A 194 10.06 27.17 0.31
N PHE A 195 8.77 26.94 0.07
CA PHE A 195 7.82 27.96 -0.38
C PHE A 195 7.62 29.08 0.66
N LEU A 196 7.53 28.75 1.94
CA LEU A 196 7.35 29.73 3.01
C LEU A 196 8.64 30.49 3.38
N LEU A 197 9.80 29.89 3.16
CA LEU A 197 11.11 30.43 3.54
C LEU A 197 11.34 31.89 3.10
N PRO A 198 11.14 32.31 1.84
CA PRO A 198 11.33 33.69 1.45
C PRO A 198 10.43 34.66 2.23
N TYR A 199 9.17 34.28 2.49
CA TYR A 199 8.24 35.13 3.24
C TYR A 199 8.64 35.28 4.71
N ILE A 200 9.07 34.18 5.33
CA ILE A 200 9.59 34.19 6.70
C ILE A 200 10.86 35.05 6.78
N ALA A 201 11.77 34.94 5.81
CA ALA A 201 12.98 35.75 5.76
C ALA A 201 12.66 37.25 5.66
N ILE A 202 11.70 37.63 4.80
CA ILE A 202 11.27 39.02 4.65
C ILE A 202 10.62 39.54 5.94
N PHE A 203 9.83 38.71 6.62
CA PHE A 203 9.25 39.05 7.93
C PHE A 203 10.33 39.36 8.97
N PHE A 204 11.39 38.54 9.05
CA PHE A 204 12.51 38.79 9.97
C PHE A 204 13.32 40.04 9.60
N VAL A 205 13.56 40.30 8.32
CA VAL A 205 14.25 41.51 7.85
C VAL A 205 13.42 42.76 8.20
N TYR A 206 12.11 42.72 7.94
CA TYR A 206 11.19 43.79 8.28
C TYR A 206 11.20 44.09 9.79
N TRP A 207 11.17 43.04 10.62
CA TRP A 207 11.25 43.17 12.07
C TRP A 207 12.57 43.79 12.55
N LYS A 208 13.70 43.41 11.94
CA LYS A 208 15.03 43.89 12.32
C LYS A 208 15.26 45.35 11.93
N HIS A 209 14.68 45.81 10.83
CA HIS A 209 14.91 47.15 10.25
C HIS A 209 13.78 48.14 10.56
N ASP A 210 13.07 47.97 11.68
CA ASP A 210 12.05 48.91 12.17
C ASP A 210 10.98 49.26 11.11
N GLY A 211 10.61 48.25 10.31
CA GLY A 211 9.60 48.38 9.26
C GLY A 211 10.11 48.91 7.91
N SER A 212 11.42 49.13 7.74
CA SER A 212 12.00 49.54 6.46
C SER A 212 12.08 48.37 5.46
N LEU A 213 11.44 48.53 4.30
CA LEU A 213 11.44 47.55 3.19
C LEU A 213 12.47 47.87 2.08
N ASN A 214 13.36 48.84 2.28
CA ASN A 214 14.27 49.32 1.23
C ASN A 214 15.25 48.25 0.72
N GLU A 215 15.69 47.33 1.58
CA GLU A 215 16.55 46.21 1.18
C GLU A 215 15.77 45.13 0.38
N ILE A 216 14.47 44.97 0.68
CA ILE A 216 13.60 43.94 0.09
C ILE A 216 13.11 44.36 -1.31
N ARG A 217 13.01 45.67 -1.58
CA ARG A 217 12.61 46.20 -2.90
C ARG A 217 13.47 45.67 -4.06
N ASN A 218 14.71 45.27 -3.77
CA ASN A 218 15.67 44.79 -4.77
C ASN A 218 15.60 43.27 -5.03
N TRP A 219 14.67 42.54 -4.40
CA TRP A 219 14.53 41.09 -4.60
C TRP A 219 13.78 40.76 -5.90
N ILE A 220 14.41 41.06 -7.04
CA ILE A 220 13.89 40.84 -8.39
C ILE A 220 13.52 39.36 -8.64
N GLY A 221 14.21 38.43 -7.97
CA GLY A 221 13.97 36.99 -8.11
C GLY A 221 12.79 36.43 -7.31
N LEU A 222 12.13 37.23 -6.46
CA LEU A 222 11.08 36.72 -5.55
C LEU A 222 9.87 36.13 -6.28
N PRO A 223 9.29 36.78 -7.32
CA PRO A 223 8.16 36.20 -8.05
C PRO A 223 8.53 34.89 -8.74
N LEU A 224 9.72 34.81 -9.32
CA LEU A 224 10.21 33.59 -9.97
C LEU A 224 10.40 32.47 -8.93
N LEU A 225 11.10 32.73 -7.83
CA LEU A 225 11.30 31.75 -6.77
C LEU A 225 9.96 31.24 -6.20
N THR A 226 9.02 32.16 -5.99
CA THR A 226 7.65 31.85 -5.54
C THR A 226 6.95 30.92 -6.52
N ALA A 227 7.00 31.23 -7.81
CA ALA A 227 6.41 30.41 -8.86
C ALA A 227 7.02 29.00 -8.88
N LEU A 228 8.35 28.89 -8.87
CA LEU A 228 9.05 27.60 -8.88
C LEU A 228 8.72 26.76 -7.65
N ALA A 229 8.74 27.37 -6.45
CA ALA A 229 8.43 26.69 -5.20
C ALA A 229 6.95 26.27 -5.11
N ALA A 230 6.02 27.10 -5.59
CA ALA A 230 4.61 26.76 -5.69
C ALA A 230 4.35 25.60 -6.66
N GLY A 231 5.07 25.57 -7.79
CA GLY A 231 5.03 24.45 -8.75
C GLY A 231 5.56 23.14 -8.17
N LEU A 232 6.69 23.20 -7.45
CA LEU A 232 7.25 22.05 -6.74
C LEU A 232 6.26 21.50 -5.69
N PHE A 233 5.67 22.38 -4.89
CA PHE A 233 4.68 22.01 -3.89
C PHE A 233 3.42 21.40 -4.54
N GLY A 234 2.93 22.00 -5.63
CA GLY A 234 1.82 21.47 -6.42
C GLY A 234 2.07 20.06 -6.93
N ALA A 235 3.28 19.77 -7.42
CA ALA A 235 3.64 18.44 -7.91
C ALA A 235 3.59 17.36 -6.82
N TYR A 236 4.14 17.64 -5.63
CA TYR A 236 4.10 16.69 -4.51
C TYR A 236 2.70 16.55 -3.91
N PHE A 237 1.95 17.66 -3.81
CA PHE A 237 0.56 17.61 -3.35
C PHE A 237 -0.33 16.79 -4.29
N SER A 238 -0.16 16.96 -5.61
CA SER A 238 -0.83 16.15 -6.62
C SER A 238 -0.47 14.66 -6.51
N ARG A 239 0.77 14.34 -6.14
CA ARG A 239 1.19 12.95 -5.90
C ARG A 239 0.52 12.36 -4.65
N LEU A 240 0.43 13.15 -3.58
CA LEU A 240 -0.24 12.74 -2.34
C LEU A 240 -1.72 12.42 -2.59
N LEU A 241 -2.46 13.32 -3.27
CA LEU A 241 -3.88 13.12 -3.59
C LEU A 241 -4.13 11.86 -4.43
N TYR A 242 -3.22 11.52 -5.34
CA TYR A 242 -3.35 10.30 -6.13
C TYR A 242 -3.14 9.04 -5.35
N LEU A 243 -2.14 9.05 -4.46
CA LEU A 243 -1.94 7.94 -3.56
C LEU A 243 -3.22 7.75 -2.75
N GLN A 244 -3.76 8.83 -2.18
CA GLN A 244 -5.04 8.85 -1.46
C GLN A 244 -6.21 8.28 -2.27
N LYS A 245 -6.33 8.63 -3.55
CA LYS A 245 -7.45 8.19 -4.37
C LYS A 245 -7.33 6.74 -4.87
N ASN A 246 -6.11 6.29 -5.18
CA ASN A 246 -5.89 5.01 -5.86
C ASN A 246 -5.30 3.92 -4.94
N TRP A 247 -5.40 4.09 -3.62
CA TRP A 247 -4.84 3.17 -2.62
C TRP A 247 -5.18 1.69 -2.80
N SER A 248 -6.39 1.38 -3.29
CA SER A 248 -6.87 0.01 -3.47
C SER A 248 -6.56 -0.58 -4.85
N LEU A 249 -6.09 0.23 -5.80
CA LEU A 249 -5.89 -0.17 -7.20
C LEU A 249 -4.41 -0.32 -7.59
N LEU A 250 -3.50 0.33 -6.84
CA LEU A 250 -2.07 0.29 -7.11
C LEU A 250 -1.51 -1.11 -6.89
N GLU A 251 -0.87 -1.66 -7.93
CA GLU A 251 -0.15 -2.92 -7.84
C GLU A 251 1.16 -2.75 -7.04
N TYR A 252 1.71 -3.87 -6.56
CA TYR A 252 2.90 -3.88 -5.70
C TYR A 252 4.09 -3.19 -6.39
N ASP A 253 4.34 -3.50 -7.66
CA ASP A 253 5.47 -2.95 -8.41
C ASP A 253 5.30 -1.46 -8.68
N GLU A 254 4.08 -1.01 -8.96
CA GLU A 254 3.77 0.41 -9.14
C GLU A 254 4.00 1.19 -7.85
N LEU A 255 3.66 0.60 -6.70
CA LEU A 255 3.85 1.23 -5.40
C LEU A 255 5.32 1.26 -4.98
N ALA A 256 6.06 0.19 -5.26
CA ALA A 256 7.50 0.12 -5.03
C ALA A 256 8.23 1.18 -5.87
N ALA A 257 7.91 1.29 -7.16
CA ALA A 257 8.43 2.32 -8.05
C ALA A 257 8.01 3.74 -7.61
N ALA A 258 6.76 3.90 -7.16
CA ALA A 258 6.24 5.17 -6.63
C ALA A 258 6.98 5.69 -5.40
N GLY A 259 7.49 4.79 -4.56
CA GLY A 259 8.26 5.11 -3.36
C GLY A 259 9.74 5.39 -3.61
N GLN A 260 10.22 5.19 -4.85
CA GLN A 260 11.61 5.46 -5.21
C GLN A 260 11.88 6.96 -5.23
N LEU A 261 12.99 7.35 -4.61
CA LEU A 261 13.41 8.74 -4.49
C LEU A 261 13.66 9.38 -5.88
N ALA A 262 14.12 8.61 -6.85
CA ALA A 262 14.27 9.07 -8.23
C ALA A 262 12.95 9.50 -8.87
N SER A 263 11.87 8.71 -8.67
CA SER A 263 10.53 9.04 -9.17
C SER A 263 10.00 10.33 -8.52
N LEU A 264 10.24 10.49 -7.23
CA LEU A 264 9.86 11.68 -6.48
C LEU A 264 10.61 12.93 -6.97
N ILE A 265 11.94 12.87 -7.13
CA ILE A 265 12.74 13.98 -7.65
C ILE A 265 12.31 14.37 -9.06
N LEU A 266 12.16 13.39 -9.95
CA LEU A 266 11.72 13.63 -11.32
C LEU A 266 10.37 14.35 -11.35
N ARG A 267 9.44 13.93 -10.48
CA ARG A 267 8.14 14.59 -10.34
C ARG A 267 8.27 16.04 -9.90
N GLY A 268 9.15 16.32 -8.95
CA GLY A 268 9.44 17.68 -8.49
C GLY A 268 9.99 18.56 -9.62
N ILE A 269 10.94 18.05 -10.40
CA ILE A 269 11.53 18.77 -11.55
C ILE A 269 10.46 19.10 -12.59
N ILE A 270 9.60 18.13 -12.94
CA ILE A 270 8.50 18.37 -13.89
C ILE A 270 7.55 19.46 -13.38
N GLY A 271 7.25 19.46 -12.07
CA GLY A 271 6.44 20.50 -11.44
C GLY A 271 7.06 21.90 -11.53
N ILE A 272 8.36 21.99 -11.26
CA ILE A 272 9.15 23.22 -11.37
C ILE A 272 9.14 23.71 -12.83
N CYS A 273 9.44 22.85 -13.79
CA CYS A 273 9.45 23.20 -15.21
C CYS A 273 8.07 23.66 -15.71
N GLY A 274 7.00 22.94 -15.34
CA GLY A 274 5.63 23.33 -15.70
C GLY A 274 5.27 24.72 -15.15
N SER A 275 5.64 25.00 -13.90
CA SER A 275 5.44 26.32 -13.30
C SER A 275 6.31 27.40 -13.93
N ALA A 276 7.57 27.09 -14.28
CA ALA A 276 8.47 28.03 -14.96
C ALA A 276 7.89 28.47 -16.32
N ILE A 277 7.36 27.51 -17.08
CA ILE A 277 6.71 27.78 -18.37
C ILE A 277 5.50 28.71 -18.16
N VAL A 278 4.62 28.40 -17.20
CA VAL A 278 3.46 29.24 -16.89
C VAL A 278 3.90 30.63 -16.41
N PHE A 279 4.93 30.73 -15.58
CA PHE A 279 5.50 32.01 -15.16
C PHE A 279 5.92 32.87 -16.35
N PHE A 280 6.67 32.32 -17.31
CA PHE A 280 7.10 33.07 -18.49
C PHE A 280 5.95 33.41 -19.42
N PHE A 281 4.94 32.56 -19.56
CA PHE A 281 3.73 32.87 -20.32
C PHE A 281 2.95 34.04 -19.73
N LEU A 282 2.79 34.06 -18.40
CA LEU A 282 2.12 35.17 -17.70
C LEU A 282 2.97 36.44 -17.77
N HIS A 283 4.30 36.32 -17.60
CA HIS A 283 5.22 37.45 -17.66
C HIS A 283 5.34 38.07 -19.06
N ALA A 284 5.21 37.26 -20.11
CA ALA A 284 5.19 37.74 -21.49
C ALA A 284 3.85 38.40 -21.89
N GLU A 285 2.88 38.49 -20.97
CA GLU A 285 1.54 39.05 -21.19
C GLU A 285 0.78 38.40 -22.36
N ILE A 286 1.14 37.16 -22.71
CA ILE A 286 0.50 36.40 -23.81
C ILE A 286 -0.97 36.15 -23.48
N ILE A 287 -1.29 35.98 -22.19
CA ILE A 287 -2.64 35.81 -21.69
C ILE A 287 -3.03 37.10 -20.97
N THR A 288 -4.12 37.74 -21.40
CA THR A 288 -4.65 38.96 -20.77
C THR A 288 -5.97 38.65 -20.06
N GLY A 289 -6.22 39.29 -18.91
CA GLY A 289 -7.47 39.10 -18.17
C GLY A 289 -7.38 39.49 -16.69
N SER A 290 -8.54 39.59 -16.03
CA SER A 290 -8.64 39.99 -14.61
C SER A 290 -8.10 38.95 -13.61
N PHE A 291 -7.87 37.72 -14.08
CA PHE A 291 -7.29 36.58 -13.37
C PHE A 291 -5.81 36.33 -13.73
N VAL A 292 -5.23 37.17 -14.57
CA VAL A 292 -3.79 37.16 -14.89
C VAL A 292 -3.12 38.14 -13.94
N PRO A 293 -1.98 37.76 -13.33
CA PRO A 293 -1.32 38.63 -12.39
C PRO A 293 -0.54 39.75 -13.11
N ASP A 294 -0.64 40.98 -12.61
CA ASP A 294 0.12 42.12 -13.13
C ASP A 294 1.50 42.22 -12.46
N PHE A 295 2.56 41.88 -13.20
CA PHE A 295 3.94 41.88 -12.70
C PHE A 295 4.45 43.29 -12.36
N SER A 296 3.89 44.35 -12.95
CA SER A 296 4.22 45.73 -12.62
C SER A 296 3.68 46.12 -11.23
N LYS A 297 2.62 45.45 -10.77
CA LYS A 297 1.98 45.66 -9.46
C LYS A 297 2.42 44.65 -8.39
N MET A 298 3.27 43.67 -8.73
CA MET A 298 3.86 42.70 -7.78
C MET A 298 4.95 43.29 -6.88
N THR A 299 5.05 44.62 -6.78
CA THR A 299 5.95 45.27 -5.83
C THR A 299 5.25 45.47 -4.49
N PHE A 300 5.99 45.33 -3.38
CA PHE A 300 5.45 45.59 -2.05
C PHE A 300 4.94 47.04 -1.97
N VAL A 301 3.63 47.21 -1.92
CA VAL A 301 3.00 48.53 -1.87
C VAL A 301 3.24 49.13 -0.48
N SER A 302 4.29 49.94 -0.36
CA SER A 302 4.60 50.72 0.85
C SER A 302 3.69 51.95 1.01
N ARG A 303 2.37 51.74 0.97
CA ARG A 303 1.39 52.81 1.22
C ARG A 303 0.45 52.40 2.35
N ILE A 304 0.99 52.28 3.56
CA ILE A 304 0.18 52.27 4.79
C ILE A 304 0.89 53.17 5.83
N PRO A 305 0.19 54.15 6.43
CA PRO A 305 0.72 54.98 7.51
C PRO A 305 1.03 54.15 8.78
N PRO A 306 1.97 54.61 9.63
CA PRO A 306 2.62 53.80 10.67
C PRO A 306 1.76 53.40 11.88
N ASP A 307 0.50 53.83 11.98
CA ASP A 307 -0.24 53.83 13.24
C ASP A 307 -1.21 52.65 13.45
N HIS A 308 -1.18 51.63 12.60
CA HIS A 308 -2.03 50.44 12.75
C HIS A 308 -1.14 49.19 12.70
N LEU A 309 -1.15 48.41 13.79
CA LEU A 309 -0.58 47.05 13.98
C LEU A 309 -0.23 46.35 12.67
N PRO A 310 0.94 45.67 12.55
CA PRO A 310 1.63 45.36 11.29
C PRO A 310 0.65 44.84 10.25
N ALA A 311 0.05 45.80 9.52
CA ALA A 311 -1.20 45.55 8.85
C ALA A 311 -0.83 44.80 7.59
N THR A 312 -0.90 43.48 7.69
CA THR A 312 -0.90 42.55 6.58
C THR A 312 0.36 42.62 5.71
N PHE A 313 1.29 41.69 5.98
CA PHE A 313 2.05 40.99 4.94
C PHE A 313 1.05 40.28 3.98
N LEU A 314 0.15 41.02 3.35
CA LEU A 314 -0.76 40.53 2.35
C LEU A 314 0.09 40.34 1.11
N ILE A 315 0.40 39.08 0.82
CA ILE A 315 0.71 38.60 -0.52
C ILE A 315 -0.27 39.35 -1.46
N GLY A 316 0.24 40.27 -2.27
CA GLY A 316 -0.61 41.08 -3.14
C GLY A 316 -1.50 40.19 -4.01
N LYS A 317 -2.64 40.73 -4.47
CA LYS A 317 -3.58 39.98 -5.33
C LYS A 317 -2.84 39.29 -6.48
N ASP A 318 -1.93 40.00 -7.14
CA ASP A 318 -1.15 39.49 -8.28
C ASP A 318 -0.19 38.36 -7.88
N LEU A 319 0.47 38.46 -6.73
CA LEU A 319 1.35 37.40 -6.23
C LEU A 319 0.54 36.16 -5.83
N SER A 320 -0.67 36.34 -5.27
CA SER A 320 -1.58 35.23 -4.94
C SER A 320 -2.06 34.51 -6.21
N LEU A 321 -2.42 35.26 -7.25
CA LEU A 321 -2.79 34.70 -8.55
C LEU A 321 -1.63 33.92 -9.17
N LEU A 322 -0.41 34.45 -9.09
CA LEU A 322 0.78 33.75 -9.57
C LEU A 322 0.98 32.43 -8.83
N ILE A 323 0.87 32.42 -7.49
CA ILE A 323 0.96 31.19 -6.68
C ILE A 323 -0.06 30.15 -7.14
N VAL A 324 -1.32 30.55 -7.34
CA VAL A 324 -2.38 29.63 -7.75
C VAL A 324 -2.07 29.03 -9.13
N TRP A 325 -1.71 29.84 -10.12
CA TRP A 325 -1.38 29.37 -11.46
C TRP A 325 -0.17 28.43 -11.46
N SER A 326 0.89 28.82 -10.76
CA SER A 326 2.11 28.02 -10.61
C SER A 326 1.87 26.70 -9.87
N PHE A 327 1.04 26.72 -8.82
CA PHE A 327 0.66 25.52 -8.08
C PHE A 327 -0.12 24.55 -8.96
N ILE A 328 -1.11 25.04 -9.73
CA ILE A 328 -1.88 24.23 -10.68
C ILE A 328 -0.96 23.70 -11.78
N ALA A 329 -0.02 24.50 -12.29
CA ALA A 329 0.96 24.07 -13.28
C ALA A 329 1.82 22.90 -12.78
N GLY A 330 2.07 22.82 -11.47
CA GLY A 330 2.72 21.67 -10.82
C GLY A 330 1.98 20.33 -11.00
N PHE A 331 0.71 20.34 -11.43
CA PHE A 331 -0.09 19.15 -11.69
C PHE A 331 0.04 18.65 -13.15
N SER A 332 0.87 19.29 -13.98
CA SER A 332 0.97 19.13 -15.44
C SER A 332 1.00 17.67 -15.95
N GLU A 333 1.75 16.79 -15.29
CA GLU A 333 1.86 15.36 -15.69
C GLU A 333 0.52 14.61 -15.61
N ARG A 334 -0.46 15.12 -14.85
CA ARG A 334 -1.82 14.54 -14.81
C ARG A 334 -2.86 15.35 -15.54
N LEU A 335 -2.75 16.68 -15.50
CA LEU A 335 -3.73 17.54 -16.18
C LEU A 335 -3.76 17.23 -17.67
N VAL A 336 -2.60 17.07 -18.32
CA VAL A 336 -2.55 16.81 -19.76
C VAL A 336 -3.20 15.47 -20.15
N PRO A 337 -2.81 14.31 -19.58
CA PRO A 337 -3.46 13.04 -19.93
C PRO A 337 -4.93 12.96 -19.49
N SER A 338 -5.31 13.55 -18.36
CA SER A 338 -6.71 13.49 -17.89
C SER A 338 -7.65 14.40 -18.68
N ILE A 339 -7.17 15.54 -19.18
CA ILE A 339 -7.93 16.41 -20.09
C ILE A 339 -8.05 15.75 -21.46
N LEU A 340 -6.96 15.18 -21.99
CA LEU A 340 -6.98 14.43 -23.25
C LEU A 340 -7.93 13.23 -23.18
N GLY A 341 -7.83 12.39 -22.14
CA GLY A 341 -8.71 11.23 -21.99
C GLY A 341 -10.18 11.58 -21.77
N ARG A 342 -10.50 12.71 -21.10
CA ARG A 342 -11.88 13.21 -21.00
C ARG A 342 -12.41 13.77 -22.32
N THR A 343 -11.53 14.39 -23.10
CA THR A 343 -11.87 14.93 -24.42
C THR A 343 -12.08 13.79 -25.41
N GLU A 344 -11.22 12.77 -25.40
CA GLU A 344 -11.37 11.53 -26.18
C GLU A 344 -12.66 10.78 -25.81
N ALA A 345 -12.93 10.58 -24.51
CA ALA A 345 -14.17 9.96 -24.06
C ALA A 345 -15.43 10.79 -24.43
N SER A 346 -15.32 12.12 -24.44
CA SER A 346 -16.41 13.00 -24.90
C SER A 346 -16.62 12.89 -26.41
N LEU A 347 -15.54 12.76 -27.19
CA LEU A 347 -15.59 12.57 -28.64
C LEU A 347 -16.18 11.20 -29.01
N ASP A 348 -15.84 10.14 -28.29
CA ASP A 348 -16.41 8.80 -28.47
C ASP A 348 -17.89 8.72 -28.06
N SER A 349 -18.34 9.57 -27.12
CA SER A 349 -19.74 9.66 -26.71
C SER A 349 -20.61 10.52 -27.65
N SER A 350 -20.04 11.10 -28.71
CA SER A 350 -20.80 11.89 -29.67
C SER A 350 -21.67 10.96 -30.53
N PRO A 351 -23.00 11.16 -30.59
CA PRO A 351 -23.92 10.24 -31.25
C PRO A 351 -23.60 10.17 -32.74
N LYS A 352 -23.27 8.96 -33.19
CA LYS A 352 -23.14 8.61 -34.61
C LYS A 352 -24.38 9.15 -35.35
N PRO A 353 -24.24 10.00 -36.39
CA PRO A 353 -25.39 10.55 -37.08
C PRO A 353 -26.27 9.40 -37.57
N PRO A 354 -27.60 9.48 -37.39
CA PRO A 354 -28.50 8.43 -37.81
C PRO A 354 -28.29 8.20 -39.29
N ASN A 355 -27.93 6.95 -39.62
CA ASN A 355 -27.92 6.41 -40.97
C ASN A 355 -29.13 6.97 -41.72
N GLN A 356 -28.88 7.84 -42.70
CA GLN A 356 -29.92 8.25 -43.63
C GLN A 356 -30.47 6.98 -44.26
N LEU A 357 -31.77 6.80 -44.04
CA LEU A 357 -32.56 5.71 -44.54
C LEU A 357 -32.36 5.54 -46.05
N ASN A 358 -32.35 4.27 -46.46
CA ASN A 358 -32.80 3.76 -47.75
C ASN A 358 -33.66 4.77 -48.55
N GLY A 359 -33.12 5.26 -49.65
CA GLY A 359 -33.86 5.88 -50.73
C GLY A 359 -33.76 5.00 -51.97
N HIS A 360 -34.83 4.24 -52.20
CA HIS A 360 -35.32 3.58 -53.43
C HIS A 360 -34.35 2.94 -54.43
#